data_AF-A0A0C9MHW7-F1
#
_entry.id   AF-A0A0C9MHW7-F1
#
_cell.length_a   1.000
_cell.length_b   1.000
_cell.length_c   1.000
_cell.angle_alpha   90.00
_cell.angle_beta   90.00
_cell.angle_gamma   90.00
#
_symmetry.space_group_name_H-M   'P 1'
#
loop_
_entity.id
_entity.type
_entity.pdbx_description
1 polymer ?
#
loop_
_entity_poly.entity_id
_entity_poly.type
_entity_poly.pdbx_seq_one_letter_code
_entity_poly.pdbx_strand_id
1 'polypeptide(L)'
;MSITPFWSRSILSRLYVLHNAIQSSVSVPEITQLFSQNITFFLPTEAALNASITSGKLNFSSNAYNALSFLTLNGSYHTNAFSASRNFYTTNSHDLMSIGPSLLPNYTIQPNLFEIYSGLTKATIVSQNIQCSNGLIHMVDNFLQPANTPLITISDLAELEYMEGLLKSLNVSDTVSGINKTILAPTNEAWAAANGSSLPFGTLIHNLKYLVIDGSYTSDMFLSREPVSYTSDYRNMPITIQLQQGRLSVNGAAFIVKTDIMTTSGIIHIIDTVLSADAILESTRSNASATPSTISSNGGTNDDRSTTNKMPLDSYSMASLSYSNSVHCIYHYLLICLIAYFCY
;
A
#
# COMPACT_ATOMS: atom_id res chain seq x y z
N MET A 1 33.79 4.92 24.67
CA MET A 1 32.31 4.79 24.70
C MET A 1 32.00 3.40 25.20
N SER A 2 31.18 3.26 26.25
CA SER A 2 30.69 1.97 26.69
C SER A 2 29.64 1.47 25.71
N ILE A 3 29.98 0.42 24.94
CA ILE A 3 28.99 -0.30 24.14
C ILE A 3 28.09 -1.03 25.12
N THR A 4 26.94 -0.46 25.44
CA THR A 4 25.92 -1.17 26.22
C THR A 4 25.43 -2.36 25.39
N PRO A 5 25.43 -3.58 25.95
CA PRO A 5 24.86 -4.72 25.25
C PRO A 5 23.38 -4.47 24.93
N PHE A 6 22.85 -5.21 23.95
CA PHE A 6 21.41 -5.41 23.78
C PHE A 6 20.82 -5.67 25.16
N TRP A 7 19.77 -4.92 25.52
CA TRP A 7 19.19 -4.92 26.87
C TRP A 7 20.04 -4.25 27.97
N SER A 8 20.47 -3.02 27.75
CA SER A 8 20.66 -2.11 28.89
C SER A 8 19.36 -2.04 29.72
N ARG A 9 19.47 -2.07 31.06
CA ARG A 9 18.30 -2.14 31.96
C ARG A 9 17.29 -1.02 31.72
N SER A 10 17.73 0.14 31.23
CA SER A 10 16.90 1.32 30.96
C SER A 10 15.91 1.18 29.81
N ILE A 11 16.12 0.24 28.87
CA ILE A 11 15.15 -0.06 27.81
C ILE A 11 14.12 -1.08 28.30
N LEU A 12 14.55 -2.23 28.84
CA LEU A 12 13.63 -3.25 29.35
C LEU A 12 12.79 -2.78 30.53
N SER A 13 13.31 -1.93 31.42
CA SER A 13 12.54 -1.39 32.56
C SER A 13 11.40 -0.46 32.15
N ARG A 14 11.27 -0.12 30.85
CA ARG A 14 10.20 0.69 30.27
C ARG A 14 9.23 -0.14 29.40
N LEU A 15 9.49 -1.44 29.24
CA LEU A 15 8.73 -2.36 28.39
C LEU A 15 8.45 -3.65 29.19
N TYR A 16 7.58 -3.52 30.20
CA TYR A 16 7.29 -4.56 31.18
C TYR A 16 6.63 -5.78 30.52
N VAL A 17 5.71 -5.57 29.58
CA VAL A 17 5.09 -6.65 28.79
C VAL A 17 6.15 -7.49 28.08
N LEU A 18 7.07 -6.84 27.34
CA LEU A 18 8.12 -7.55 26.60
C LEU A 18 9.12 -8.23 27.54
N HIS A 19 9.52 -7.56 28.62
CA HIS A 19 10.44 -8.15 29.59
C HIS A 19 9.87 -9.44 30.19
N ASN A 20 8.63 -9.41 30.65
CA ASN A 20 7.95 -10.59 31.20
C ASN A 20 7.80 -11.68 30.14
N ALA A 21 7.36 -11.34 28.93
CA ALA A 21 7.18 -12.27 27.82
C ALA A 21 8.46 -13.05 27.47
N ILE A 22 9.63 -12.39 27.52
CA ILE A 22 10.92 -13.05 27.35
C ILE A 22 11.22 -13.94 28.55
N GLN A 23 11.08 -13.44 29.80
CA GLN A 23 11.39 -14.21 31.01
C GLN A 23 10.46 -15.43 31.23
N SER A 24 9.21 -15.39 30.76
CA SER A 24 8.26 -16.50 30.83
C SER A 24 8.26 -17.41 29.60
N SER A 25 9.12 -17.16 28.61
CA SER A 25 9.20 -17.96 27.40
C SER A 25 9.91 -19.30 27.67
N VAL A 26 9.43 -20.37 27.04
CA VAL A 26 10.18 -21.64 26.98
C VAL A 26 11.39 -21.56 26.04
N SER A 27 11.40 -20.60 25.10
CA SER A 27 12.43 -20.44 24.06
C SER A 27 13.41 -19.29 24.37
N VAL A 28 13.77 -19.11 25.65
CA VAL A 28 14.80 -18.13 26.06
C VAL A 28 16.15 -18.33 25.33
N PRO A 29 16.67 -19.55 25.12
CA PRO A 29 17.90 -19.76 24.37
C PRO A 29 17.85 -19.23 22.94
N GLU A 30 16.78 -19.54 22.20
CA GLU A 30 16.58 -19.15 20.81
C GLU A 30 16.35 -17.64 20.68
N ILE A 31 15.59 -17.05 21.61
CA ILE A 31 15.42 -15.59 21.73
C ILE A 31 16.76 -14.90 22.02
N THR A 32 17.62 -15.51 22.86
CA THR A 32 18.97 -15.00 23.15
C THR A 32 19.89 -15.12 21.93
N GLN A 33 19.75 -16.18 21.13
CA GLN A 33 20.49 -16.38 19.89
C GLN A 33 20.03 -15.44 18.76
N LEU A 34 18.73 -15.10 18.70
CA LEU A 34 18.22 -14.06 17.81
C LEU A 34 18.84 -12.70 18.18
N PHE A 35 18.78 -12.33 19.47
CA PHE A 35 19.24 -11.04 19.97
C PHE A 35 20.77 -10.91 20.17
N SER A 36 21.57 -11.91 19.78
CA SER A 36 23.04 -11.80 19.69
C SER A 36 23.54 -11.56 18.26
N GLN A 37 22.69 -11.72 17.24
CA GLN A 37 22.99 -11.44 15.84
C GLN A 37 22.93 -9.93 15.54
N ASN A 38 23.47 -9.51 14.38
CA ASN A 38 23.30 -8.15 13.86
C ASN A 38 21.87 -8.01 13.30
N ILE A 39 20.99 -7.26 13.96
CA ILE A 39 19.57 -7.17 13.58
C ILE A 39 19.02 -5.74 13.61
N THR A 40 17.90 -5.55 12.92
CA THR A 40 17.03 -4.37 13.08
C THR A 40 15.72 -4.81 13.70
N PHE A 41 15.34 -4.21 14.83
CA PHE A 41 14.16 -4.62 15.60
C PHE A 41 13.10 -3.52 15.62
N PHE A 42 11.92 -3.82 15.08
CA PHE A 42 10.73 -2.97 15.14
C PHE A 42 10.01 -3.22 16.45
N LEU A 43 10.38 -2.44 17.46
CA LEU A 43 10.01 -2.63 18.85
C LEU A 43 8.69 -1.90 19.16
N PRO A 44 7.56 -2.59 19.37
CA PRO A 44 6.30 -1.91 19.63
C PRO A 44 6.35 -1.22 21.00
N THR A 45 5.76 -0.04 21.10
CA THR A 45 5.62 0.66 22.39
C THR A 45 4.85 -0.18 23.41
N GLU A 46 5.03 0.09 24.70
CA GLU A 46 4.27 -0.61 25.76
C GLU A 46 2.75 -0.45 25.58
N ALA A 47 2.29 0.67 25.03
CA ALA A 47 0.88 0.88 24.67
C ALA A 47 0.43 -0.06 23.54
N ALA A 48 1.24 -0.18 22.48
CA ALA A 48 1.00 -1.10 21.36
C ALA A 48 0.95 -2.57 21.82
N LEU A 49 1.89 -2.99 22.66
CA LEU A 49 1.95 -4.33 23.21
C LEU A 49 0.72 -4.66 24.06
N ASN A 50 0.34 -3.76 24.99
CA ASN A 50 -0.85 -3.93 25.82
C ASN A 50 -2.12 -3.99 24.97
N ALA A 51 -2.33 -3.05 24.05
CA ALA A 51 -3.50 -3.04 23.17
C ALA A 51 -3.63 -4.34 22.35
N SER A 52 -2.50 -4.91 21.92
CA SER A 52 -2.46 -6.14 21.12
C SER A 52 -2.72 -7.40 21.93
N ILE A 53 -2.37 -7.42 23.21
CA ILE A 53 -2.78 -8.47 24.15
C ILE A 53 -4.28 -8.35 24.45
N THR A 54 -4.78 -7.13 24.73
CA THR A 54 -6.21 -6.88 24.99
C THR A 54 -7.09 -7.25 23.79
N SER A 55 -6.62 -7.02 22.55
CA SER A 55 -7.34 -7.41 21.33
C SER A 55 -7.07 -8.85 20.88
N GLY A 56 -6.37 -9.68 21.66
CA GLY A 56 -6.04 -11.08 21.33
C GLY A 56 -5.08 -11.28 20.15
N LYS A 57 -4.52 -10.21 19.59
CA LYS A 57 -3.60 -10.22 18.43
C LYS A 57 -2.22 -10.78 18.77
N LEU A 58 -1.82 -10.67 20.03
CA LEU A 58 -0.51 -11.03 20.55
C LEU A 58 -0.67 -11.95 21.76
N ASN A 59 -0.27 -13.21 21.62
CA ASN A 59 -0.14 -14.13 22.74
C ASN A 59 1.28 -14.70 22.87
N PHE A 60 2.07 -14.11 23.75
CA PHE A 60 3.42 -14.58 24.05
C PHE A 60 3.49 -15.97 24.70
N SER A 61 2.40 -16.47 25.32
CA SER A 61 2.41 -17.80 25.96
C SER A 61 2.40 -18.96 24.96
N SER A 62 1.94 -18.72 23.72
CA SER A 62 1.95 -19.74 22.66
C SER A 62 3.31 -19.86 21.99
N ASN A 63 3.90 -18.74 21.54
CA ASN A 63 5.26 -18.72 21.00
C ASN A 63 5.83 -17.29 20.95
N ALA A 64 6.56 -16.88 22.00
CA ALA A 64 7.24 -15.59 22.04
C ALA A 64 8.39 -15.47 21.00
N TYR A 65 9.08 -16.57 20.67
CA TYR A 65 10.18 -16.53 19.71
C TYR A 65 9.69 -16.13 18.31
N ASN A 66 8.61 -16.73 17.81
CA ASN A 66 8.06 -16.40 16.49
C ASN A 66 7.63 -14.93 16.40
N ALA A 67 6.93 -14.43 17.43
CA ALA A 67 6.48 -13.03 17.48
C ALA A 67 7.65 -12.03 17.48
N LEU A 68 8.77 -12.37 18.14
CA LEU A 68 9.97 -11.53 18.17
C LEU A 68 10.82 -11.66 16.91
N SER A 69 10.92 -12.86 16.34
CA SER A 69 11.62 -13.11 15.08
C SER A 69 10.95 -12.35 13.93
N PHE A 70 9.63 -12.37 13.86
CA PHE A 70 8.84 -11.59 12.89
C PHE A 70 9.08 -10.08 12.97
N LEU A 71 9.23 -9.52 14.17
CA LEU A 71 9.50 -8.09 14.36
C LEU A 71 10.96 -7.70 14.05
N THR A 72 11.79 -8.62 13.57
CA THR A 72 13.22 -8.38 13.32
C THR A 72 13.66 -8.69 11.89
N LEU A 73 14.57 -7.87 11.36
CA LEU A 73 15.30 -8.10 10.11
C LEU A 73 16.74 -8.51 10.41
N ASN A 74 17.35 -9.30 9.53
CA ASN A 74 18.78 -9.59 9.55
C ASN A 74 19.58 -8.38 9.00
N GLY A 75 20.52 -7.85 9.78
CA GLY A 75 21.32 -6.67 9.45
C GLY A 75 20.80 -5.37 10.08
N SER A 76 21.66 -4.33 10.07
CA SER A 76 21.37 -3.00 10.62
C SER A 76 20.90 -2.03 9.52
N TYR A 77 19.61 -1.68 9.53
CA TYR A 77 18.98 -0.74 8.60
C TYR A 77 18.64 0.58 9.31
N HIS A 78 19.33 1.67 8.93
CA HIS A 78 18.94 3.02 9.33
C HIS A 78 17.73 3.52 8.52
N THR A 79 16.99 4.51 9.02
CA THR A 79 15.78 5.00 8.32
C THR A 79 16.04 5.61 6.94
N ASN A 80 17.27 6.01 6.64
CA ASN A 80 17.70 6.40 5.28
C ASN A 80 17.59 5.26 4.26
N ALA A 81 17.53 3.99 4.69
CA ALA A 81 17.25 2.85 3.82
C ALA A 81 15.77 2.78 3.38
N PHE A 82 14.88 3.48 4.09
CA PHE A 82 13.43 3.47 3.88
C PHE A 82 12.91 4.78 3.24
N SER A 83 13.78 5.73 2.91
CA SER A 83 13.39 7.11 2.56
C SER A 83 13.29 7.41 1.05
N ALA A 84 13.71 6.49 0.18
CA ALA A 84 13.66 6.68 -1.27
C ALA A 84 12.33 6.19 -1.89
N SER A 85 11.89 4.99 -1.49
CA SER A 85 10.62 4.38 -1.86
C SER A 85 10.25 3.35 -0.78
N ARG A 86 9.03 2.82 -0.85
CA ARG A 86 8.68 1.59 -0.15
C ARG A 86 9.40 0.40 -0.77
N ASN A 87 9.82 -0.54 0.07
CA ASN A 87 10.54 -1.74 -0.31
C ASN A 87 10.07 -2.92 0.56
N PHE A 88 10.20 -4.15 0.04
CA PHE A 88 9.89 -5.37 0.78
C PHE A 88 11.12 -5.88 1.53
N TYR A 89 10.92 -6.29 2.78
CA TYR A 89 11.95 -6.84 3.65
C TYR A 89 11.50 -8.20 4.20
N THR A 90 12.39 -9.19 4.13
CA THR A 90 12.18 -10.50 4.74
C THR A 90 12.60 -10.44 6.21
N THR A 91 11.69 -10.86 7.08
CA THR A 91 11.90 -10.96 8.54
C THR A 91 12.69 -12.21 8.91
N ASN A 92 13.18 -12.31 10.15
CA ASN A 92 13.87 -13.50 10.63
C ASN A 92 12.94 -14.71 10.83
N SER A 93 11.61 -14.55 10.76
CA SER A 93 10.65 -15.65 10.63
C SER A 93 10.37 -16.06 9.18
N HIS A 94 10.98 -15.38 8.20
CA HIS A 94 10.80 -15.51 6.74
C HIS A 94 9.51 -14.91 6.16
N ASP A 95 8.67 -14.29 6.99
CA ASP A 95 7.53 -13.49 6.53
C ASP A 95 7.99 -12.18 5.87
N LEU A 96 7.13 -11.58 5.04
CA LEU A 96 7.37 -10.30 4.39
C LEU A 96 6.74 -9.12 5.15
N MET A 97 7.49 -8.02 5.20
CA MET A 97 7.01 -6.68 5.55
C MET A 97 7.27 -5.72 4.40
N SER A 98 6.43 -4.69 4.25
CA SER A 98 6.68 -3.57 3.34
C SER A 98 6.98 -2.32 4.16
N ILE A 99 8.12 -1.69 3.94
CA ILE A 99 8.63 -0.55 4.74
C ILE A 99 8.99 0.60 3.81
N GLY A 100 8.55 1.81 4.14
CA GLY A 100 8.81 2.99 3.32
C GLY A 100 8.37 4.30 3.99
N PRO A 101 8.32 5.40 3.23
CA PRO A 101 7.74 6.64 3.72
C PRO A 101 6.24 6.49 3.98
N SER A 102 5.73 7.24 4.96
CA SER A 102 4.30 7.45 5.16
C SER A 102 3.72 8.32 4.04
N LEU A 103 2.49 8.02 3.62
CA LEU A 103 1.73 8.83 2.66
C LEU A 103 0.58 9.53 3.38
N LEU A 104 0.34 10.80 3.04
CA LEU A 104 -0.91 11.49 3.36
C LEU A 104 -2.08 10.91 2.52
N PRO A 105 -3.35 11.11 2.91
CA PRO A 105 -4.52 10.64 2.15
C PRO A 105 -4.62 11.16 0.71
N ASN A 106 -3.90 12.23 0.37
CA ASN A 106 -3.77 12.76 -0.99
C ASN A 106 -2.55 12.20 -1.76
N TYR A 107 -1.95 11.13 -1.24
CA TYR A 107 -0.75 10.45 -1.75
C TYR A 107 0.54 11.30 -1.79
N THR A 108 0.62 12.36 -0.97
CA THR A 108 1.87 13.11 -0.76
C THR A 108 2.76 12.41 0.28
N ILE A 109 4.04 12.22 -0.03
CA ILE A 109 5.05 11.66 0.89
C ILE A 109 5.24 12.58 2.10
N GLN A 110 5.20 12.00 3.30
CA GLN A 110 5.55 12.68 4.55
C GLN A 110 7.05 12.56 4.82
N PRO A 111 7.82 13.66 4.88
CA PRO A 111 9.26 13.59 5.14
C PRO A 111 9.54 13.12 6.57
N ASN A 112 10.55 12.25 6.70
CA ASN A 112 11.04 11.67 7.97
C ASN A 112 10.02 10.84 8.77
N LEU A 113 8.82 10.57 8.24
CA LEU A 113 7.84 9.67 8.82
C LEU A 113 7.79 8.36 8.01
N PHE A 114 7.93 7.23 8.69
CA PHE A 114 8.07 5.92 8.07
C PHE A 114 6.98 4.97 8.57
N GLU A 115 6.48 4.13 7.66
CA GLU A 115 5.43 3.16 7.94
C GLU A 115 5.84 1.76 7.53
N ILE A 116 5.36 0.78 8.30
CA ILE A 116 5.56 -0.65 8.11
C ILE A 116 4.19 -1.28 7.93
N TYR A 117 4.04 -2.11 6.90
CA TYR A 117 2.83 -2.83 6.57
C TYR A 117 3.10 -4.33 6.56
N SER A 118 2.26 -5.13 7.23
CA SER A 118 2.19 -6.58 7.05
C SER A 118 0.82 -7.11 7.46
N GLY A 119 0.26 -8.06 6.71
CA GLY A 119 -1.13 -8.47 6.84
C GLY A 119 -2.12 -7.29 6.80
N LEU A 120 -3.07 -7.33 7.73
CA LEU A 120 -4.03 -6.25 8.03
C LEU A 120 -3.45 -5.20 9.01
N THR A 121 -2.15 -5.21 9.30
CA THR A 121 -1.52 -4.31 10.27
C THR A 121 -0.61 -3.28 9.61
N LYS A 122 -0.73 -2.03 10.07
CA LYS A 122 0.19 -0.94 9.78
C LYS A 122 0.73 -0.39 11.10
N ALA A 123 2.01 -0.02 11.14
CA ALA A 123 2.63 0.70 12.25
C ALA A 123 3.53 1.84 11.75
N THR A 124 3.61 2.92 12.52
CA THR A 124 4.45 4.09 12.25
C THR A 124 5.71 4.04 13.12
N ILE A 125 6.88 4.38 12.57
CA ILE A 125 8.12 4.47 13.35
C ILE A 125 8.17 5.79 14.13
N VAL A 126 7.91 5.71 15.43
CA VAL A 126 7.83 6.86 16.37
C VAL A 126 9.14 7.19 17.08
N SER A 127 10.13 6.28 17.06
CA SER A 127 11.51 6.60 17.46
C SER A 127 12.48 5.81 16.59
N GLN A 128 13.52 6.48 16.08
CA GLN A 128 14.31 6.02 14.93
C GLN A 128 15.78 5.85 15.31
N ASN A 129 16.45 4.89 14.67
CA ASN A 129 17.92 4.73 14.69
C ASN A 129 18.53 4.58 16.10
N ILE A 130 17.84 3.91 17.04
CA ILE A 130 18.36 3.69 18.38
C ILE A 130 19.49 2.65 18.30
N GLN A 131 20.73 3.12 18.37
CA GLN A 131 21.92 2.29 18.23
C GLN A 131 22.08 1.33 19.42
N CYS A 132 22.29 0.04 19.12
CA CYS A 132 22.63 -0.99 20.09
C CYS A 132 23.96 -1.66 19.73
N SER A 133 24.47 -2.54 20.60
CA SER A 133 25.76 -3.25 20.43
C SER A 133 25.86 -4.11 19.16
N ASN A 134 24.73 -4.65 18.72
CA ASN A 134 24.60 -5.61 17.63
C ASN A 134 23.33 -5.34 16.83
N GLY A 135 22.98 -4.07 16.62
CA GLY A 135 21.78 -3.75 15.85
C GLY A 135 21.26 -2.34 16.03
N LEU A 136 20.09 -2.14 15.44
CA LEU A 136 19.29 -0.92 15.55
C LEU A 136 17.89 -1.26 16.07
N ILE A 137 17.38 -0.41 16.95
CA ILE A 137 15.97 -0.45 17.36
C ILE A 137 15.25 0.74 16.71
N HIS A 138 14.08 0.45 16.15
CA HIS A 138 13.10 1.45 15.72
C HIS A 138 11.82 1.19 16.53
N MET A 139 11.35 2.16 17.30
CA MET A 139 10.12 1.99 18.08
C MET A 139 8.89 2.27 17.23
N VAL A 140 7.86 1.42 17.34
CA VAL A 140 6.64 1.50 16.53
C VAL A 140 5.37 1.66 17.36
N ASP A 141 4.40 2.40 16.84
CA ASP A 141 3.15 2.76 17.55
C ASP A 141 2.11 1.62 17.64
N ASN A 142 2.27 0.56 16.85
CA ASN A 142 1.35 -0.57 16.76
C ASN A 142 2.12 -1.89 16.65
N PHE A 143 1.51 -3.00 17.08
CA PHE A 143 2.04 -4.34 16.83
C PHE A 143 1.74 -4.76 15.39
N LEU A 144 2.73 -5.39 14.77
CA LEU A 144 2.62 -5.93 13.41
C LEU A 144 2.36 -7.44 13.51
N GLN A 145 1.53 -7.97 12.63
CA GLN A 145 1.23 -9.40 12.53
C GLN A 145 1.69 -9.94 11.16
N PRO A 146 2.12 -11.22 11.07
CA PRO A 146 2.36 -11.88 9.78
C PRO A 146 1.16 -11.78 8.84
N ALA A 147 1.45 -11.75 7.54
CA ALA A 147 0.42 -11.66 6.53
C ALA A 147 -0.35 -12.98 6.36
N ASN A 148 -1.67 -12.91 6.22
CA ASN A 148 -2.52 -14.03 5.84
C ASN A 148 -2.47 -14.28 4.32
N THR A 149 -2.95 -15.44 3.86
CA THR A 149 -3.13 -15.69 2.42
C THR A 149 -4.19 -14.76 1.84
N PRO A 150 -4.15 -14.40 0.54
CA PRO A 150 -5.13 -13.49 -0.05
C PRO A 150 -6.58 -13.85 0.22
N LEU A 151 -6.94 -15.14 0.14
CA LEU A 151 -8.30 -15.60 0.41
C LEU A 151 -8.71 -15.36 1.86
N ILE A 152 -7.85 -15.66 2.84
CA ILE A 152 -8.13 -15.43 4.26
C ILE A 152 -8.19 -13.92 4.55
N THR A 153 -7.27 -13.14 3.98
CA THR A 153 -7.27 -11.67 4.12
C THR A 153 -8.53 -11.03 3.52
N ILE A 154 -9.13 -11.63 2.49
CA ILE A 154 -10.46 -11.25 1.96
C ILE A 154 -11.58 -11.67 2.94
N SER A 155 -11.53 -12.89 3.50
CA SER A 155 -12.47 -13.37 4.55
C SER A 155 -12.49 -12.48 5.80
N ASP A 156 -11.32 -12.00 6.23
CA ASP A 156 -11.15 -11.15 7.41
C ASP A 156 -11.68 -9.71 7.20
N LEU A 157 -12.09 -9.34 5.98
CA LEU A 157 -12.53 -8.01 5.58
C LEU A 157 -14.01 -8.00 5.19
N ALA A 158 -14.88 -7.64 6.13
CA ALA A 158 -16.34 -7.56 5.92
C ALA A 158 -16.76 -6.70 4.72
N GLU A 159 -15.96 -5.67 4.35
CA GLU A 159 -16.19 -4.83 3.16
C GLU A 159 -16.01 -5.57 1.82
N LEU A 160 -15.51 -6.82 1.84
CA LEU A 160 -15.25 -7.70 0.70
C LEU A 160 -16.05 -9.02 0.71
N GLU A 161 -17.00 -9.20 1.64
CA GLU A 161 -17.83 -10.42 1.78
C GLU A 161 -18.45 -10.87 0.45
N TYR A 162 -18.90 -9.93 -0.39
CA TYR A 162 -19.45 -10.24 -1.71
C TYR A 162 -18.42 -10.87 -2.64
N MET A 163 -17.19 -10.34 -2.66
CA MET A 163 -16.08 -10.89 -3.46
C MET A 163 -15.67 -12.28 -2.94
N GLU A 164 -15.64 -12.47 -1.63
CA GLU A 164 -15.40 -13.76 -1.00
C GLU A 164 -16.44 -14.81 -1.44
N GLY A 165 -17.73 -14.44 -1.39
CA GLY A 165 -18.84 -15.26 -1.84
C GLY A 165 -18.75 -15.64 -3.31
N LEU A 166 -18.34 -14.71 -4.19
CA LEU A 166 -18.09 -15.01 -5.60
C LEU A 166 -16.91 -15.97 -5.81
N LEU A 167 -15.75 -15.70 -5.18
CA LEU A 167 -14.55 -16.55 -5.32
C LEU A 167 -14.85 -18.02 -4.94
N LYS A 168 -15.58 -18.22 -3.85
CA LYS A 168 -16.03 -19.54 -3.36
C LYS A 168 -17.10 -20.16 -4.26
N SER A 169 -18.19 -19.46 -4.56
CA SER A 169 -19.35 -20.02 -5.29
C SER A 169 -19.06 -20.34 -6.76
N LEU A 170 -18.15 -19.60 -7.39
CA LEU A 170 -17.69 -19.85 -8.77
C LEU A 170 -16.53 -20.86 -8.83
N ASN A 171 -15.99 -21.28 -7.67
CA ASN A 171 -14.79 -22.12 -7.53
C ASN A 171 -13.59 -21.54 -8.30
N VAL A 172 -13.27 -20.27 -8.05
CA VAL A 172 -12.16 -19.55 -8.71
C VAL A 172 -11.16 -18.92 -7.72
N SER A 173 -11.17 -19.33 -6.45
CA SER A 173 -10.26 -18.84 -5.40
C SER A 173 -8.79 -18.84 -5.79
N ASP A 174 -8.33 -19.80 -6.60
CA ASP A 174 -6.95 -19.87 -7.09
C ASP A 174 -6.51 -18.63 -7.90
N THR A 175 -7.48 -17.87 -8.44
CA THR A 175 -7.25 -16.59 -9.14
C THR A 175 -6.54 -15.56 -8.24
N VAL A 176 -6.81 -15.55 -6.94
CA VAL A 176 -6.13 -14.65 -5.99
C VAL A 176 -4.91 -15.30 -5.31
N SER A 177 -4.67 -16.61 -5.50
CA SER A 177 -3.59 -17.36 -4.84
C SER A 177 -2.22 -17.25 -5.55
N GLY A 178 -2.11 -16.47 -6.63
CA GLY A 178 -0.87 -16.30 -7.38
C GLY A 178 0.24 -15.64 -6.55
N ILE A 179 1.49 -15.98 -6.87
CA ILE A 179 2.69 -15.35 -6.29
C ILE A 179 2.99 -14.05 -7.04
N ASN A 180 3.41 -13.03 -6.27
CA ASN A 180 3.69 -11.66 -6.72
C ASN A 180 2.52 -11.04 -7.50
N LYS A 181 1.32 -11.04 -6.91
CA LYS A 181 0.12 -10.44 -7.53
C LYS A 181 -0.32 -9.15 -6.85
N THR A 182 -0.98 -8.29 -7.61
CA THR A 182 -1.73 -7.14 -7.08
C THR A 182 -3.20 -7.34 -7.38
N ILE A 183 -4.01 -7.49 -6.33
CA ILE A 183 -5.43 -7.81 -6.40
C ILE A 183 -6.23 -6.53 -6.15
N LEU A 184 -7.03 -6.12 -7.13
CA LEU A 184 -8.01 -5.05 -6.96
C LEU A 184 -9.31 -5.64 -6.44
N ALA A 185 -9.68 -5.33 -5.21
CA ALA A 185 -10.86 -5.91 -4.55
C ALA A 185 -12.01 -4.90 -4.51
N PRO A 186 -13.10 -5.06 -5.29
CA PRO A 186 -14.25 -4.15 -5.23
C PRO A 186 -15.04 -4.38 -3.94
N THR A 187 -15.51 -3.31 -3.30
CA THR A 187 -16.34 -3.42 -2.09
C THR A 187 -17.71 -4.06 -2.37
N ASN A 188 -18.41 -4.47 -1.30
CA ASN A 188 -19.80 -4.91 -1.36
C ASN A 188 -20.72 -3.89 -2.09
N GLU A 189 -20.52 -2.60 -1.85
CA GLU A 189 -21.29 -1.51 -2.48
C GLU A 189 -20.96 -1.41 -3.98
N ALA A 190 -19.70 -1.59 -4.37
CA ALA A 190 -19.27 -1.64 -5.76
C ALA A 190 -19.96 -2.79 -6.51
N TRP A 191 -20.03 -3.98 -5.90
CA TRP A 191 -20.72 -5.14 -6.46
C TRP A 191 -22.25 -4.96 -6.52
N ALA A 192 -22.85 -4.31 -5.52
CA ALA A 192 -24.26 -3.96 -5.53
C ALA A 192 -24.60 -2.96 -6.65
N ALA A 193 -23.80 -1.89 -6.78
CA ALA A 193 -23.96 -0.87 -7.83
C ALA A 193 -23.77 -1.45 -9.25
N ALA A 194 -22.88 -2.44 -9.41
CA ALA A 194 -22.70 -3.18 -10.65
C ALA A 194 -23.83 -4.20 -10.97
N ASN A 195 -24.86 -4.29 -10.12
CA ASN A 195 -25.90 -5.34 -10.16
C ASN A 195 -25.29 -6.76 -10.23
N GLY A 196 -24.23 -7.00 -9.45
CA GLY A 196 -23.38 -8.19 -9.55
C GLY A 196 -24.11 -9.53 -9.46
N SER A 197 -25.27 -9.59 -8.82
CA SER A 197 -26.12 -10.78 -8.69
C SER A 197 -26.88 -11.15 -9.98
N SER A 198 -26.97 -10.21 -10.92
CA SER A 198 -27.65 -10.35 -12.22
C SER A 198 -26.67 -10.51 -13.39
N LEU A 199 -25.35 -10.45 -13.13
CA LEU A 199 -24.33 -10.63 -14.16
C LEU A 199 -24.21 -12.11 -14.59
N PRO A 200 -23.96 -12.40 -15.89
CA PRO A 200 -23.71 -13.77 -16.34
C PRO A 200 -22.49 -14.40 -15.65
N PHE A 201 -22.60 -15.70 -15.34
CA PHE A 201 -21.55 -16.51 -14.70
C PHE A 201 -20.17 -16.34 -15.38
N GLY A 202 -20.12 -16.32 -16.71
CA GLY A 202 -18.88 -16.10 -17.47
C GLY A 202 -18.27 -14.72 -17.24
N THR A 203 -19.07 -13.66 -17.30
CA THR A 203 -18.65 -12.26 -17.05
C THR A 203 -18.16 -12.07 -15.61
N LEU A 204 -18.77 -12.74 -14.62
CA LEU A 204 -18.25 -12.74 -13.23
C LEU A 204 -16.84 -13.33 -13.14
N ILE A 205 -16.59 -14.47 -13.78
CA ILE A 205 -15.25 -15.09 -13.82
C ILE A 205 -14.26 -14.22 -14.62
N HIS A 206 -14.68 -13.59 -15.72
CA HIS A 206 -13.83 -12.67 -16.47
C HIS A 206 -13.41 -11.46 -15.63
N ASN A 207 -14.36 -10.83 -14.93
CA ASN A 207 -14.10 -9.66 -14.08
C ASN A 207 -13.16 -10.00 -12.92
N LEU A 208 -13.39 -11.12 -12.21
CA LEU A 208 -12.51 -11.56 -11.11
C LEU A 208 -11.07 -11.84 -11.56
N LYS A 209 -10.87 -12.36 -12.77
CA LYS A 209 -9.53 -12.57 -13.35
C LYS A 209 -8.90 -11.29 -13.87
N TYR A 210 -9.71 -10.35 -14.35
CA TYR A 210 -9.23 -9.04 -14.81
C TYR A 210 -8.73 -8.18 -13.64
N LEU A 211 -9.39 -8.28 -12.48
CA LEU A 211 -9.02 -7.60 -11.24
C LEU A 211 -7.68 -8.05 -10.61
N VAL A 212 -7.01 -9.06 -11.15
CA VAL A 212 -5.68 -9.51 -10.69
C VAL A 212 -4.60 -9.09 -11.69
N ILE A 213 -3.60 -8.37 -11.20
CA ILE A 213 -2.47 -7.82 -11.94
C ILE A 213 -1.20 -8.63 -11.62
N ASP A 214 -0.37 -8.89 -12.63
CA ASP A 214 0.94 -9.52 -12.47
C ASP A 214 1.98 -8.52 -11.95
N GLY A 215 2.65 -8.85 -10.83
CA GLY A 215 3.53 -7.97 -10.07
C GLY A 215 2.94 -7.50 -8.73
N SER A 216 3.78 -7.36 -7.71
CA SER A 216 3.43 -6.78 -6.39
C SER A 216 3.70 -5.27 -6.41
N TYR A 217 2.64 -4.46 -6.42
CA TYR A 217 2.74 -3.00 -6.49
C TYR A 217 2.14 -2.33 -5.25
N THR A 218 2.94 -1.52 -4.55
CA THR A 218 2.48 -0.65 -3.45
C THR A 218 1.98 0.70 -3.97
N SER A 219 1.20 1.40 -3.16
CA SER A 219 0.56 2.67 -3.54
C SER A 219 1.55 3.79 -3.92
N ASP A 220 2.77 3.77 -3.37
CA ASP A 220 3.83 4.71 -3.73
C ASP A 220 4.45 4.44 -5.12
N MET A 221 4.24 3.25 -5.70
CA MET A 221 4.61 2.95 -7.08
C MET A 221 3.63 3.55 -8.10
N PHE A 222 2.43 3.96 -7.67
CA PHE A 222 1.39 4.54 -8.51
C PHE A 222 1.40 6.09 -8.53
N LEU A 223 2.40 6.74 -7.94
CA LEU A 223 2.48 8.21 -7.79
C LEU A 223 2.90 8.96 -9.07
N SER A 224 3.02 8.26 -10.20
CA SER A 224 3.23 8.89 -11.50
C SER A 224 2.08 9.85 -11.83
N ARG A 225 2.44 11.00 -12.43
CA ARG A 225 1.46 11.94 -13.00
C ARG A 225 0.97 11.48 -14.37
N GLU A 226 1.80 10.72 -15.08
CA GLU A 226 1.44 10.07 -16.34
C GLU A 226 0.78 8.71 -16.06
N PRO A 227 -0.22 8.28 -16.83
CA PRO A 227 -0.91 7.02 -16.58
C PRO A 227 0.00 5.82 -16.83
N VAL A 228 0.09 4.89 -15.87
CA VAL A 228 0.91 3.68 -15.99
C VAL A 228 0.01 2.48 -16.24
N SER A 229 0.32 1.70 -17.28
CA SER A 229 -0.44 0.51 -17.67
C SER A 229 0.24 -0.77 -17.21
N TYR A 230 -0.53 -1.60 -16.50
CA TYR A 230 -0.14 -2.90 -15.94
C TYR A 230 -0.91 -4.03 -16.64
N THR A 231 -0.39 -5.25 -16.64
CA THR A 231 -1.03 -6.41 -17.26
C THR A 231 -1.84 -7.23 -16.27
N SER A 232 -3.12 -7.44 -16.56
CA SER A 232 -3.97 -8.37 -15.82
C SER A 232 -3.78 -9.83 -16.24
N ASP A 233 -4.06 -10.76 -15.32
CA ASP A 233 -4.05 -12.20 -15.58
C ASP A 233 -5.16 -12.63 -16.57
N TYR A 234 -6.18 -11.78 -16.79
CA TYR A 234 -7.18 -12.01 -17.82
C TYR A 234 -6.69 -11.53 -19.20
N ARG A 235 -6.16 -12.48 -19.99
CA ARG A 235 -5.77 -12.28 -21.40
C ARG A 235 -4.72 -11.18 -21.62
N ASN A 236 -3.90 -10.87 -20.61
CA ASN A 236 -2.94 -9.75 -20.61
C ASN A 236 -3.61 -8.38 -20.86
N MET A 237 -4.90 -8.23 -20.51
CA MET A 237 -5.61 -6.97 -20.74
C MET A 237 -5.03 -5.86 -19.86
N PRO A 238 -4.89 -4.63 -20.38
CA PRO A 238 -4.30 -3.54 -19.62
C PRO A 238 -5.23 -3.10 -18.48
N ILE A 239 -4.63 -2.74 -17.35
CA ILE A 239 -5.22 -1.89 -16.32
C ILE A 239 -4.32 -0.67 -16.16
N THR A 240 -4.89 0.53 -16.34
CA THR A 240 -4.16 1.79 -16.23
C THR A 240 -4.44 2.42 -14.86
N ILE A 241 -3.40 2.71 -14.09
CA ILE A 241 -3.48 3.36 -12.78
C ILE A 241 -2.80 4.74 -12.86
N GLN A 242 -3.44 5.76 -12.27
CA GLN A 242 -2.95 7.14 -12.27
C GLN A 242 -3.32 7.89 -10.99
N LEU A 243 -2.47 8.82 -10.54
CA LEU A 243 -2.80 9.72 -9.43
C LEU A 243 -3.60 10.94 -9.91
N GLN A 244 -4.93 10.87 -9.79
CA GLN A 244 -5.87 11.89 -10.27
C GLN A 244 -6.48 12.66 -9.08
N GLN A 245 -6.24 13.98 -9.02
CA GLN A 245 -6.81 14.88 -7.99
C GLN A 245 -6.56 14.44 -6.53
N GLY A 246 -5.48 13.69 -6.27
CA GLY A 246 -5.18 13.16 -4.94
C GLY A 246 -5.88 11.84 -4.60
N ARG A 247 -6.51 11.15 -5.57
CA ARG A 247 -6.96 9.76 -5.46
C ARG A 247 -6.26 8.92 -6.54
N LEU A 248 -5.92 7.67 -6.24
CA LEU A 248 -5.50 6.73 -7.27
C LEU A 248 -6.73 6.26 -8.05
N SER A 249 -6.80 6.59 -9.34
CA SER A 249 -7.86 6.13 -10.25
C SER A 249 -7.37 4.92 -11.06
N VAL A 250 -8.29 3.99 -11.32
CA VAL A 250 -8.06 2.80 -12.13
C VAL A 250 -8.99 2.83 -13.35
N ASN A 251 -8.41 2.73 -14.55
CA ASN A 251 -9.06 2.88 -15.85
C ASN A 251 -9.89 4.17 -16.04
N GLY A 252 -9.67 5.19 -15.19
CA GLY A 252 -10.51 6.40 -15.16
C GLY A 252 -11.95 6.17 -14.67
N ALA A 253 -12.26 4.98 -14.15
CA ALA A 253 -13.62 4.55 -13.80
C ALA A 253 -13.79 4.19 -12.32
N ALA A 254 -12.79 3.51 -11.73
CA ALA A 254 -12.75 3.20 -10.30
C ALA A 254 -11.71 4.07 -9.59
N PHE A 255 -11.77 4.12 -8.27
CA PHE A 255 -10.69 4.63 -7.43
C PHE A 255 -10.34 3.65 -6.31
N ILE A 256 -9.07 3.65 -5.90
CA ILE A 256 -8.60 2.91 -4.73
C ILE A 256 -9.00 3.68 -3.46
N VAL A 257 -9.72 3.01 -2.56
CA VAL A 257 -10.20 3.56 -1.28
C VAL A 257 -9.37 3.12 -0.07
N LYS A 258 -8.66 1.99 -0.17
CA LYS A 258 -7.78 1.45 0.88
C LYS A 258 -6.64 0.67 0.22
N THR A 259 -5.40 0.97 0.57
CA THR A 259 -4.20 0.46 -0.11
C THR A 259 -3.38 -0.51 0.75
N ASP A 260 -2.45 -1.19 0.09
CA ASP A 260 -1.28 -1.82 0.71
C ASP A 260 -1.60 -2.90 1.75
N ILE A 261 -2.73 -3.59 1.57
CA ILE A 261 -3.07 -4.74 2.41
C ILE A 261 -2.16 -5.90 1.99
N MET A 262 -1.17 -6.20 2.83
CA MET A 262 -0.15 -7.20 2.54
C MET A 262 -0.71 -8.62 2.73
N THR A 263 -0.29 -9.55 1.87
CA THR A 263 -0.65 -10.97 1.95
C THR A 263 0.61 -11.84 1.77
N THR A 264 0.53 -13.15 2.01
CA THR A 264 1.67 -14.07 1.79
C THR A 264 2.15 -14.16 0.34
N SER A 265 1.35 -13.73 -0.65
CA SER A 265 1.66 -13.91 -2.07
C SER A 265 1.48 -12.65 -2.93
N GLY A 266 1.14 -11.51 -2.33
CA GLY A 266 0.81 -10.29 -3.07
C GLY A 266 0.25 -9.16 -2.22
N ILE A 267 -0.35 -8.16 -2.87
CA ILE A 267 -1.00 -7.00 -2.24
C ILE A 267 -2.46 -6.93 -2.66
N ILE A 268 -3.35 -6.58 -1.73
CA ILE A 268 -4.73 -6.20 -2.02
C ILE A 268 -4.86 -4.66 -1.94
N HIS A 269 -5.50 -4.06 -2.93
CA HIS A 269 -5.99 -2.68 -2.90
C HIS A 269 -7.51 -2.70 -3.11
N ILE A 270 -8.27 -2.04 -2.25
CA ILE A 270 -9.74 -2.05 -2.32
C ILE A 270 -10.22 -0.89 -3.21
N ILE A 271 -11.17 -1.17 -4.11
CA ILE A 271 -11.70 -0.19 -5.08
C ILE A 271 -13.21 0.06 -4.93
N ASP A 272 -13.65 1.27 -5.24
CA ASP A 272 -15.06 1.70 -5.11
C ASP A 272 -15.98 1.29 -6.27
N THR A 273 -15.45 0.68 -7.34
CA THR A 273 -16.21 0.34 -8.56
C THR A 273 -15.71 -0.98 -9.17
N VAL A 274 -16.62 -1.87 -9.59
CA VAL A 274 -16.25 -3.13 -10.28
C VAL A 274 -15.76 -2.84 -11.70
N LEU A 275 -14.55 -3.31 -12.03
CA LEU A 275 -14.02 -3.22 -13.40
C LEU A 275 -14.54 -4.38 -14.26
N SER A 276 -15.19 -4.06 -15.38
CA SER A 276 -15.66 -5.05 -16.34
C SER A 276 -14.63 -5.33 -17.43
N ALA A 277 -14.26 -6.61 -17.60
CA ALA A 277 -13.37 -7.03 -18.67
C ALA A 277 -14.06 -6.95 -20.05
N ASP A 278 -15.29 -7.46 -20.13
CA ASP A 278 -16.03 -7.54 -21.40
C ASP A 278 -16.29 -6.15 -21.99
N ALA A 279 -16.57 -5.13 -21.17
CA ALA A 279 -16.77 -3.74 -21.62
C ALA A 279 -15.51 -3.10 -22.24
N ILE A 280 -14.31 -3.46 -21.76
CA ILE A 280 -13.03 -3.02 -22.36
C ILE A 280 -12.78 -3.72 -23.70
N LEU A 281 -13.22 -4.98 -23.85
CA LEU A 281 -13.17 -5.70 -25.13
C LEU A 281 -14.16 -5.12 -26.16
N GLU A 282 -15.30 -4.57 -25.72
CA GLU A 282 -16.24 -3.90 -26.62
C GLU A 282 -15.76 -2.51 -27.06
N SER A 283 -15.23 -1.69 -26.14
CA SER A 283 -14.70 -0.36 -26.48
C SER A 283 -13.44 -0.41 -27.36
N THR A 284 -12.58 -1.43 -27.19
CA THR A 284 -11.44 -1.65 -28.08
C THR A 284 -11.87 -2.13 -29.47
N ARG A 285 -12.91 -2.96 -29.58
CA ARG A 285 -13.47 -3.39 -30.88
C ARG A 285 -14.13 -2.26 -31.65
N SER A 286 -14.93 -1.41 -30.99
CA SER A 286 -15.59 -0.28 -31.65
C SER A 286 -14.57 0.75 -32.15
N ASN A 287 -13.54 1.08 -31.35
CA ASN A 287 -12.44 1.94 -31.77
C ASN A 287 -11.59 1.31 -32.88
N ALA A 288 -11.32 0.00 -32.86
CA ALA A 288 -10.61 -0.69 -33.94
C ALA A 288 -11.40 -0.73 -35.26
N SER A 289 -12.73 -0.66 -35.20
CA SER A 289 -13.60 -0.55 -36.38
C SER A 289 -13.70 0.89 -36.93
N ALA A 290 -13.13 1.89 -36.24
CA ALA A 290 -13.15 3.29 -36.62
C ALA A 290 -11.88 3.72 -37.37
N THR A 291 -11.44 2.93 -38.36
CA THR A 291 -10.43 3.38 -39.32
C THR A 291 -10.96 4.54 -40.17
N PRO A 292 -10.16 5.58 -40.44
CA PRO A 292 -10.58 6.63 -41.37
C PRO A 292 -10.83 6.04 -42.76
N SER A 293 -12.04 6.22 -43.28
CA SER A 293 -12.38 5.85 -44.65
C SER A 293 -11.57 6.69 -45.63
N THR A 294 -10.45 6.15 -46.14
CA THR A 294 -9.61 6.82 -47.13
C THR A 294 -10.41 7.01 -48.43
N ILE A 295 -11.01 8.19 -48.61
CA ILE A 295 -11.69 8.58 -49.85
C ILE A 295 -10.63 8.68 -50.94
N SER A 296 -10.54 7.63 -51.77
CA SER A 296 -9.62 7.57 -52.90
C SER A 296 -10.14 8.40 -54.06
N SER A 297 -9.95 9.71 -53.99
CA SER A 297 -10.17 10.63 -55.12
C SER A 297 -8.94 10.65 -56.03
N ASN A 298 -8.88 9.76 -57.02
CA ASN A 298 -7.96 9.93 -58.15
C ASN A 298 -8.28 11.26 -58.85
N GLY A 299 -7.24 12.07 -59.12
CA GLY A 299 -7.40 13.49 -59.49
C GLY A 299 -6.99 13.85 -60.92
N GLY A 300 -7.18 15.14 -61.25
CA GLY A 300 -6.88 15.76 -62.54
C GLY A 300 -8.10 15.82 -63.48
N THR A 301 -8.43 16.93 -64.15
CA THR A 301 -7.61 18.12 -64.45
C THR A 301 -8.45 19.40 -64.74
N ASN A 302 -7.76 20.55 -64.75
CA ASN A 302 -8.06 21.82 -65.45
C ASN A 302 -9.02 22.90 -64.87
N ASP A 303 -8.49 24.13 -64.97
CA ASP A 303 -9.08 25.43 -65.33
C ASP A 303 -9.95 26.32 -64.37
N ASP A 304 -9.30 27.47 -64.08
CA ASP A 304 -9.78 28.88 -64.12
C ASP A 304 -10.04 29.68 -62.83
N ARG A 305 -9.66 30.97 -62.94
CA ARG A 305 -10.07 32.19 -62.22
C ARG A 305 -10.43 32.17 -60.71
N SER A 306 -9.49 32.77 -59.95
CA SER A 306 -9.64 34.15 -59.43
C SER A 306 -10.40 34.45 -58.11
N THR A 307 -9.85 35.46 -57.42
CA THR A 307 -10.51 36.49 -56.57
C THR A 307 -10.97 36.18 -55.12
N THR A 308 -10.22 36.81 -54.20
CA THR A 308 -10.66 37.61 -53.03
C THR A 308 -11.14 37.00 -51.70
N ASN A 309 -10.45 37.44 -50.64
CA ASN A 309 -10.96 37.98 -49.37
C ASN A 309 -11.92 37.15 -48.50
N LYS A 310 -11.42 36.70 -47.33
CA LYS A 310 -11.53 37.49 -46.07
C LYS A 310 -10.77 36.86 -44.89
N MET A 311 -10.10 37.70 -44.11
CA MET A 311 -10.14 37.61 -42.63
C MET A 311 -11.31 38.48 -42.14
N PRO A 312 -11.92 38.16 -41.00
CA PRO A 312 -11.62 38.88 -39.73
C PRO A 312 -11.06 37.90 -38.67
N LEU A 313 -10.32 38.29 -37.61
CA LEU A 313 -10.59 39.27 -36.54
C LEU A 313 -11.82 38.83 -35.67
N ASP A 314 -11.79 38.84 -34.33
CA ASP A 314 -10.70 39.24 -33.44
C ASP A 314 -10.74 38.61 -32.04
N SER A 315 -9.71 38.95 -31.25
CA SER A 315 -9.45 38.63 -29.84
C SER A 315 -10.61 38.73 -28.85
N TYR A 316 -10.48 38.02 -27.72
CA TYR A 316 -10.59 38.64 -26.39
C TYR A 316 -9.52 38.07 -25.44
N SER A 317 -9.11 38.84 -24.42
CA SER A 317 -8.01 38.51 -23.51
C SER A 317 -8.23 39.09 -22.11
N MET A 318 -7.33 38.74 -21.18
CA MET A 318 -7.28 39.21 -19.78
C MET A 318 -8.40 38.64 -18.87
N ALA A 319 -8.25 38.57 -17.54
CA ALA A 319 -7.17 39.10 -16.69
C ALA A 319 -6.71 38.10 -15.62
N SER A 320 -5.48 38.30 -15.13
CA SER A 320 -4.98 37.71 -13.89
C SER A 320 -5.58 38.41 -12.66
N LEU A 321 -5.73 37.66 -11.56
CA LEU A 321 -5.79 38.23 -10.22
C LEU A 321 -4.86 37.45 -9.30
N SER A 322 -3.81 38.12 -8.84
CA SER A 322 -3.00 37.70 -7.70
C SER A 322 -3.53 38.37 -6.43
N TYR A 323 -3.36 37.72 -5.28
CA TYR A 323 -3.42 38.41 -4.00
C TYR A 323 -2.34 37.86 -3.06
N SER A 324 -1.68 38.78 -2.37
CA SER A 324 -0.62 38.52 -1.40
C SER A 324 -0.94 39.23 -0.10
N ASN A 325 -0.28 38.78 0.97
CA ASN A 325 -0.16 39.37 2.32
C ASN A 325 -1.12 38.79 3.37
N SER A 326 -0.75 38.60 4.65
CA SER A 326 0.47 38.12 5.36
C SER A 326 0.37 38.53 6.86
N VAL A 327 1.29 38.04 7.70
CA VAL A 327 1.66 38.55 9.04
C VAL A 327 0.77 38.19 10.28
N HIS A 328 1.18 37.10 10.97
CA HIS A 328 1.19 36.91 12.45
C HIS A 328 -0.18 36.66 13.19
N CYS A 329 -0.29 36.26 14.47
CA CYS A 329 0.66 36.21 15.62
C CYS A 329 0.31 35.18 16.76
N ILE A 330 1.25 34.27 17.10
CA ILE A 330 1.71 33.68 18.42
C ILE A 330 0.70 33.23 19.55
N TYR A 331 1.16 32.27 20.39
CA TYR A 331 0.60 31.68 21.66
C TYR A 331 -0.50 30.59 21.46
N HIS A 332 -0.59 29.45 22.16
CA HIS A 332 0.12 28.78 23.30
C HIS A 332 -0.37 27.28 23.38
N TYR A 333 0.21 26.24 24.04
CA TYR A 333 1.54 25.94 24.61
C TYR A 333 1.70 24.44 25.06
N LEU A 334 2.91 24.06 25.53
CA LEU A 334 3.23 23.02 26.55
C LEU A 334 2.79 21.52 26.39
N LEU A 335 3.53 20.75 25.58
CA LEU A 335 4.04 19.36 25.83
C LEU A 335 4.88 18.98 24.59
N ILE A 336 6.07 18.35 24.61
CA ILE A 336 6.71 17.40 25.54
C ILE A 336 8.21 17.77 25.70
N CYS A 337 8.69 17.93 26.94
CA CYS A 337 10.13 18.08 27.24
C CYS A 337 10.51 17.26 28.48
N LEU A 338 10.85 15.96 28.30
CA LEU A 338 11.28 15.10 29.41
C LEU A 338 12.17 13.90 29.02
N ILE A 339 12.87 13.95 27.89
CA ILE A 339 13.90 12.97 27.50
C ILE A 339 15.19 13.72 27.10
N ALA A 340 15.75 14.47 28.05
CA ALA A 340 16.98 15.25 27.89
C ALA A 340 17.81 15.28 29.19
N TYR A 341 17.84 14.16 29.93
CA TYR A 341 18.63 14.01 31.15
C TYR A 341 19.24 12.60 31.24
N PHE A 342 20.44 12.52 31.79
CA PHE A 342 21.27 11.30 31.95
C PHE A 342 21.81 10.67 30.64
N CYS A 343 22.68 11.42 29.96
CA CYS A 343 23.91 10.85 29.40
C CYS A 343 25.11 11.31 30.23
N TYR A 344 25.41 10.56 31.30
CA TYR A 344 26.69 10.54 32.02
C TYR A 344 26.81 9.20 32.78
#